data_AF-A0A958JR52-F1
#
_entry.id   AF-A0A958JR52-F1
#
_cell.length_a   1.000
_cell.length_b   1.000
_cell.length_c   1.000
_cell.angle_alpha   90.00
_cell.angle_beta   90.00
_cell.angle_gamma   90.00
#
_symmetry.space_group_name_H-M   'P 1'
#
loop_
_entity.id
_entity.type
_entity.pdbx_description
1 polymer ?
#
loop_
_entity_poly.entity_id
_entity_poly.type
_entity_poly.pdbx_seq_one_letter_code
_entity_poly.pdbx_strand_id
1 'polypeptide(L)'
;ALEGVKERSAKFVSVLSYVQPDHPPLFFRGELHGRIVESRRGEGGFGYDPVFEVEDTGMTLSELKSAVDDGKPTGDNGGSPVALAGGILETHRSRALKEFIHHLQVTNHFSGIKD
;
A
#
# COMPACT_ATOMS: atom_id res chain seq x y z
N ALA A 1 -9.53 -2.12 -21.76
CA ALA A 1 -10.26 -2.88 -20.70
C ALA A 1 -11.33 -2.04 -20.02
N LEU A 2 -11.06 -0.78 -19.63
CA LEU A 2 -12.07 0.12 -19.03
C LEU A 2 -12.51 1.27 -19.97
N GLU A 3 -12.35 1.13 -21.28
CA GLU A 3 -12.79 2.17 -22.22
C GLU A 3 -14.32 2.32 -22.18
N GLY A 4 -14.82 3.55 -22.08
CA GLY A 4 -16.25 3.83 -21.94
C GLY A 4 -16.87 3.49 -20.57
N VAL A 5 -16.11 2.94 -19.62
CA VAL A 5 -16.60 2.60 -18.28
C VAL A 5 -16.56 3.82 -17.37
N LYS A 6 -17.74 4.25 -16.89
CA LYS A 6 -17.90 5.40 -15.98
C LYS A 6 -17.47 5.09 -14.55
N GLU A 7 -17.82 3.91 -14.04
CA GLU A 7 -17.45 3.49 -12.69
C GLU A 7 -16.04 2.92 -12.69
N ARG A 8 -15.11 3.66 -12.07
CA ARG A 8 -13.67 3.35 -12.11
C ARG A 8 -13.06 3.29 -10.71
N SER A 9 -13.88 3.29 -9.67
CA SER A 9 -13.41 3.06 -8.31
C SER A 9 -12.63 1.75 -8.26
N ALA A 10 -11.52 1.78 -7.54
CA ALA A 10 -10.61 0.66 -7.39
C ALA A 10 -9.92 0.75 -6.04
N LYS A 11 -9.28 -0.35 -5.65
CA LYS A 11 -8.42 -0.35 -4.48
C LYS A 11 -7.22 -1.25 -4.69
N PHE A 12 -6.08 -0.82 -4.16
CA PHE A 12 -5.00 -1.74 -3.85
C PHE A 12 -5.32 -2.45 -2.54
N VAL A 13 -5.03 -3.75 -2.49
CA VAL A 13 -5.24 -4.60 -1.32
C VAL A 13 -3.96 -5.36 -1.02
N SER A 14 -3.49 -5.31 0.22
CA SER A 14 -2.44 -6.18 0.75
C SER A 14 -3.05 -7.11 1.78
N VAL A 15 -2.64 -8.38 1.77
CA VAL A 15 -2.96 -9.33 2.83
C VAL A 15 -1.64 -9.93 3.33
N LEU A 16 -1.33 -9.70 4.60
CA LEU A 16 -0.22 -10.35 5.31
C LEU A 16 -0.76 -11.62 5.96
N SER A 17 -0.08 -12.74 5.74
CA SER A 17 -0.40 -14.03 6.37
C SER A 17 0.62 -14.35 7.45
N TYR A 18 0.15 -14.67 8.66
CA TYR A 18 0.97 -15.15 9.77
C TYR A 18 0.56 -16.57 10.14
N VAL A 19 1.52 -17.48 10.11
CA VAL A 19 1.29 -18.93 10.32
C VAL A 19 2.21 -19.42 11.42
N GLN A 20 1.63 -20.09 12.40
CA GLN A 20 2.34 -20.76 13.47
C GLN A 20 1.89 -22.22 13.55
N PRO A 21 2.75 -23.14 14.03
CA PRO A 21 2.32 -24.49 14.38
C PRO A 21 1.15 -24.45 15.37
N ASP A 22 0.21 -25.40 15.24
CA ASP A 22 -0.92 -25.59 16.15
C ASP A 22 -1.92 -24.41 16.29
N HIS A 23 -1.78 -23.38 15.45
CA HIS A 23 -2.69 -22.24 15.38
C HIS A 23 -3.29 -22.10 13.98
N PRO A 24 -4.56 -21.68 13.86
CA PRO A 24 -5.11 -21.27 12.58
C PRO A 24 -4.30 -20.11 11.96
N PRO A 25 -4.18 -20.04 10.62
CA PRO A 25 -3.51 -18.92 9.97
C PRO A 25 -4.26 -17.61 10.27
N LEU A 26 -3.50 -16.56 10.54
CA LEU A 26 -4.02 -15.21 10.74
C LEU A 26 -3.74 -14.36 9.50
N PHE A 27 -4.70 -13.52 9.14
CA PHE A 27 -4.62 -12.66 7.97
C PHE A 27 -4.87 -11.21 8.37
N PHE A 28 -4.00 -10.31 7.91
CA PHE A 28 -4.07 -8.88 8.17
C PHE A 28 -4.19 -8.15 6.85
N ARG A 29 -5.28 -7.40 6.67
CA ARG A 29 -5.64 -6.79 5.40
C ARG A 29 -5.52 -5.28 5.49
N GLY A 30 -4.85 -4.70 4.52
CA GLY A 30 -4.80 -3.26 4.33
C GLY A 30 -5.27 -2.89 2.93
N GLU A 31 -5.98 -1.78 2.84
CA GLU A 31 -6.55 -1.29 1.59
C GLU A 31 -6.12 0.15 1.35
N LEU A 32 -5.95 0.52 0.09
CA LEU A 32 -5.80 1.90 -0.35
C LEU A 32 -6.83 2.14 -1.44
N HIS A 33 -7.76 3.06 -1.18
CA HIS A 33 -8.86 3.40 -2.09
C HIS A 33 -8.44 4.46 -3.10
N GLY A 34 -9.10 4.43 -4.24
CA GLY A 34 -8.81 5.32 -5.35
C GLY A 34 -9.64 4.99 -6.57
N ARG A 35 -9.14 5.40 -7.73
CA ARG A 35 -9.78 5.12 -9.02
C ARG A 35 -8.77 4.92 -10.13
N ILE A 36 -9.18 4.19 -11.16
CA ILE A 36 -8.36 4.02 -12.37
C ILE A 36 -8.55 5.24 -13.26
N VAL A 37 -7.46 5.88 -13.67
CA VAL A 37 -7.50 7.03 -14.60
C VAL A 37 -7.56 6.57 -16.06
N GLU A 38 -7.88 7.46 -16.99
CA GLU A 38 -7.98 7.14 -18.42
C GLU A 38 -6.63 7.02 -19.11
N SER A 39 -5.65 7.81 -18.65
CA SER A 39 -4.29 7.84 -19.17
C SER A 39 -3.28 7.72 -18.04
N ARG A 40 -2.13 7.10 -18.34
CA ARG A 40 -1.01 6.96 -17.39
C ARG A 40 -0.45 8.34 -17.04
N ARG A 41 -0.12 8.57 -15.76
CA ARG A 41 0.58 9.78 -15.29
C ARG A 41 1.68 9.41 -14.29
N GLY A 42 2.73 10.22 -14.23
CA GLY A 42 3.90 9.98 -13.39
C GLY A 42 4.90 8.98 -13.96
N GLU A 43 6.14 9.04 -13.44
CA GLU A 43 7.26 8.18 -13.86
C GLU A 43 7.82 7.33 -12.71
N GLY A 44 7.39 7.58 -11.47
CA GLY A 44 7.84 6.88 -10.27
C GLY A 44 7.03 5.62 -9.98
N GLY A 45 7.54 4.78 -9.07
CA GLY A 45 6.86 3.55 -8.67
C GLY A 45 6.87 2.46 -9.75
N PHE A 46 5.90 1.54 -9.70
CA PHE A 46 5.88 0.34 -10.55
C PHE A 46 4.44 -0.18 -10.77
N GLY A 47 4.27 -1.16 -11.65
CA GLY A 47 2.99 -1.85 -11.85
C GLY A 47 1.86 -0.89 -12.27
N TYR A 48 0.78 -0.87 -11.49
CA TYR A 48 -0.41 -0.06 -11.75
C TYR A 48 -0.35 1.35 -11.16
N ASP A 49 0.76 1.72 -10.49
CA ASP A 49 0.91 3.05 -9.88
C ASP A 49 0.59 4.21 -10.84
N PRO A 50 0.99 4.19 -12.13
CA PRO A 50 0.71 5.30 -13.05
C PRO A 50 -0.74 5.43 -13.49
N VAL A 51 -1.59 4.45 -13.18
CA VAL A 51 -3.02 4.47 -13.52
C VAL A 51 -3.94 4.48 -12.31
N PHE A 52 -3.39 4.44 -11.10
CA PHE A 52 -4.15 4.43 -9.85
C PHE A 52 -4.08 5.81 -9.19
N GLU A 53 -5.15 6.59 -9.28
CA GLU A 53 -5.31 7.85 -8.56
C GLU A 53 -5.79 7.59 -7.15
N VAL A 54 -5.03 8.09 -6.16
CA VAL A 54 -5.35 7.91 -4.74
C VAL A 54 -6.51 8.84 -4.38
N GLU A 55 -7.50 8.28 -3.68
CA GLU A 55 -8.68 9.00 -3.21
C GLU A 55 -8.30 10.34 -2.56
N ASP A 56 -9.02 11.40 -2.91
CA ASP A 56 -8.86 12.78 -2.42
C ASP A 56 -7.49 13.45 -2.66
N THR A 57 -6.58 12.85 -3.41
CA THR A 57 -5.27 13.47 -3.73
C THR A 57 -5.23 14.14 -5.10
N GLY A 58 -6.07 13.70 -6.05
CA GLY A 58 -6.01 14.11 -7.45
C GLY A 58 -4.74 13.65 -8.19
N MET A 59 -3.88 12.86 -7.52
CA MET A 59 -2.59 12.41 -8.04
C MET A 59 -2.58 10.88 -8.14
N THR A 60 -1.94 10.38 -9.19
CA THR A 60 -1.62 8.96 -9.29
C THR A 60 -0.57 8.59 -8.25
N LEU A 61 -0.55 7.32 -7.85
CA LEU A 61 0.45 6.83 -6.91
C LEU A 61 1.87 6.99 -7.48
N SER A 62 2.02 6.95 -8.81
CA SER A 62 3.27 7.26 -9.51
C SER A 62 3.67 8.73 -9.37
N GLU A 63 2.77 9.68 -9.61
CA GLU A 63 3.01 11.12 -9.40
C GLU A 63 3.40 11.43 -7.94
N LEU A 64 2.73 10.79 -6.98
CA LEU A 64 3.04 10.95 -5.57
C LEU A 64 4.44 10.43 -5.20
N LYS A 65 4.90 9.35 -5.82
CA LYS A 65 6.25 8.79 -5.58
C LYS A 65 7.35 9.60 -6.28
N SER A 66 7.09 10.09 -7.50
CA SER A 66 8.00 10.96 -8.24
C SER A 66 8.29 12.28 -7.52
N ALA A 67 7.37 12.77 -6.69
CA ALA A 67 7.57 13.97 -5.88
C ALA A 67 8.52 13.75 -4.68
N VAL A 68 8.85 12.50 -4.35
CA VAL A 68 9.58 12.13 -3.11
C VAL A 68 10.95 11.52 -3.41
N ASP A 69 11.13 10.88 -4.57
CA ASP A 69 12.42 10.35 -5.03
C ASP A 69 13.06 11.30 -6.06
N ASP A 70 14.37 11.54 -5.97
CA ASP A 70 15.20 12.30 -6.94
C ASP A 70 15.35 11.57 -8.31
N GLY A 71 14.33 10.85 -8.77
CA GLY A 71 14.32 10.14 -10.06
C GLY A 71 15.03 8.78 -10.06
N LYS A 72 15.35 8.20 -8.90
CA LYS A 72 15.93 6.85 -8.83
C LYS A 72 14.83 5.79 -8.84
N PRO A 73 14.90 4.75 -9.68
CA PRO A 73 13.94 3.66 -9.64
C PRO A 73 14.08 2.89 -8.33
N THR A 74 13.19 3.16 -7.38
CA THR A 74 13.06 2.36 -6.16
C THR A 74 12.36 1.05 -6.51
N GLY A 75 13.17 0.01 -6.72
CA GLY A 75 12.69 -1.36 -6.74
C GLY A 75 11.85 -1.61 -5.49
N ASP A 76 10.69 -2.24 -5.67
CA ASP A 76 9.69 -2.41 -4.65
C ASP A 76 10.17 -3.21 -3.43
N ASN A 77 10.80 -2.56 -2.47
CA ASN A 77 11.04 -3.11 -1.13
C ASN A 77 9.97 -2.68 -0.12
N GLY A 78 8.83 -2.17 -0.59
CA GLY A 78 7.64 -1.98 0.23
C GLY A 78 7.66 -0.96 1.36
N GLY A 79 8.71 -0.16 1.49
CA GLY A 79 8.93 0.66 2.69
C GLY A 79 8.98 2.17 2.51
N SER A 80 9.20 2.72 1.31
CA SER A 80 9.44 4.17 1.20
C SER A 80 8.16 4.96 1.51
N PRO A 81 8.20 5.85 2.52
CA PRO A 81 7.09 6.76 2.83
C PRO A 81 6.78 7.62 1.61
N VAL A 82 5.51 7.71 1.23
CA VAL A 82 5.07 8.66 0.22
C VAL A 82 4.63 9.93 0.95
N ALA A 83 5.44 10.98 0.88
CA ALA A 83 5.15 12.26 1.50
C ALA A 83 4.05 13.00 0.72
N LEU A 84 3.08 13.53 1.45
CA LEU A 84 2.02 14.43 1.01
C LEU A 84 2.19 15.76 1.73
N ALA A 85 1.66 16.85 1.15
CA ALA A 85 1.71 18.19 1.75
C ALA A 85 1.13 18.28 3.19
N GLY A 86 0.38 17.26 3.63
CA GLY A 86 -0.19 17.14 4.98
C GLY A 86 0.21 15.90 5.79
N GLY A 87 1.21 15.11 5.36
CA GLY A 87 1.65 13.92 6.10
C GLY A 87 2.23 12.80 5.23
N ILE A 88 2.30 11.58 5.77
CA ILE A 88 2.72 10.39 5.01
C ILE A 88 1.47 9.62 4.57
N LEU A 89 1.38 9.29 3.28
CA LEU A 89 0.32 8.40 2.79
C LEU A 89 0.52 6.99 3.37
N GLU A 90 -0.45 6.53 4.15
CA GLU A 90 -0.52 5.12 4.54
C GLU A 90 -0.98 4.27 3.35
N THR A 91 -0.09 3.42 2.85
CA THR A 91 -0.39 2.48 1.76
C THR A 91 -1.16 1.25 2.25
N HIS A 92 -1.73 0.49 1.31
CA HIS A 92 -2.37 -0.80 1.58
C HIS A 92 -1.43 -1.78 2.32
N ARG A 93 -0.12 -1.78 2.03
CA ARG A 93 0.86 -2.64 2.72
C ARG A 93 1.19 -2.16 4.12
N SER A 94 1.46 -0.86 4.29
CA SER A 94 1.75 -0.31 5.63
C SER A 94 0.56 -0.46 6.56
N ARG A 95 -0.68 -0.37 6.03
CA ARG A 95 -1.92 -0.69 6.79
C ARG A 95 -1.96 -2.16 7.22
N ALA A 96 -1.73 -3.10 6.30
CA ALA A 96 -1.70 -4.53 6.65
C ALA A 96 -0.63 -4.85 7.71
N LEU A 97 0.56 -4.24 7.58
CA LEU A 97 1.65 -4.40 8.54
C LEU A 97 1.32 -3.79 9.91
N LYS A 98 0.68 -2.62 9.94
CA LYS A 98 0.23 -1.96 11.17
C LYS A 98 -0.77 -2.82 11.94
N GLU A 99 -1.74 -3.42 11.24
CA GLU A 99 -2.69 -4.36 11.84
C GLU A 99 -1.98 -5.60 12.42
N PHE A 100 -0.99 -6.14 11.71
CA PHE A 100 -0.18 -7.25 12.21
C PHE A 100 0.62 -6.86 13.47
N ILE A 101 1.32 -5.73 13.46
CA ILE A 101 2.10 -5.24 14.61
C ILE A 101 1.17 -5.00 15.80
N HIS A 102 0.01 -4.39 15.58
CA HIS A 102 -0.99 -4.17 16.61
C HIS A 102 -1.43 -5.51 17.23
N HIS A 103 -1.70 -6.52 16.40
CA HIS A 103 -2.03 -7.85 16.88
C HIS A 103 -0.93 -8.44 17.77
N LEU A 104 0.34 -8.41 17.33
CA LEU A 104 1.46 -8.93 18.13
C LEU A 104 1.60 -8.23 19.50
N GLN A 105 1.36 -6.93 19.54
CA GLN A 105 1.41 -6.14 20.78
C GLN A 105 0.29 -6.50 21.74
N VAL A 106 -0.92 -6.76 21.22
CA VAL A 106 -2.10 -7.09 22.04
C VAL A 106 -2.06 -8.54 22.52
N THR A 107 -1.56 -9.48 21.71
CA THR A 107 -1.54 -10.92 22.06
C THR A 107 -0.30 -11.36 22.82
N ASN A 108 0.63 -10.44 23.10
CA ASN A 108 1.88 -10.71 23.83
C ASN A 108 2.69 -11.88 23.23
N HIS A 109 2.57 -12.09 21.90
CA HIS A 109 3.26 -13.17 21.17
C HIS A 109 4.79 -13.07 21.16
N PHE A 110 5.38 -12.05 21.79
CA PHE A 110 6.82 -11.83 21.88
C PHE A 110 7.53 -12.50 23.07
N SER A 111 6.84 -13.27 23.92
CA SER A 111 7.52 -13.96 25.05
C SER A 111 8.36 -15.19 24.65
N GLY A 112 8.43 -15.54 23.35
CA GLY A 112 8.98 -16.81 22.88
C GLY A 112 10.21 -16.76 21.98
N ILE A 113 10.65 -15.59 21.50
CA ILE A 113 11.89 -15.49 20.72
C ILE A 113 13.01 -15.19 21.71
N LYS A 114 13.63 -16.25 22.24
CA LYS A 114 14.94 -16.15 22.89
C LYS A 114 16.00 -16.11 21.77
N ASP A 115 16.92 -15.14 21.89
CA ASP A 115 18.14 -15.03 21.09
C ASP A 115 18.94 -16.34 21.05
#